data_AF-A0A949IB87-F1
#
_entry.id   AF-A0A949IB87-F1
#
_cell.length_a   1.000
_cell.length_b   1.000
_cell.length_c   1.000
_cell.angle_alpha   90.00
_cell.angle_beta   90.00
_cell.angle_gamma   90.00
#
_symmetry.space_group_name_H-M   'P 1'
#
loop_
_entity.id
_entity.type
_entity.pdbx_description
1 polymer ?
#
loop_
_entity_poly.entity_id
_entity_poly.type
_entity_poly.pdbx_seq_one_letter_code
_entity_poly.pdbx_strand_id
1 'polypeptide(L)'
;MLIANASTLARVRGTSLIEVLITLIVLAVGLLGLGVLQVKMQQAQVDSYQRAQAILLLNDMTERIAAHYDAAPAYVTGTTNALGVGDGLPTDCSGTAAGPSRDRCDWSSALKGSAETLTVGGAARNAGAMIDAHGCVVVKQVPNSAAGICAPGIYQV
;
A
#
# COMPACT_ATOMS: atom_id res chain seq x y z
N MET A 1 -26.55 -77.04 28.22
CA MET A 1 -25.44 -76.19 28.69
C MET A 1 -25.61 -74.82 28.03
N LEU A 2 -25.97 -73.81 28.82
CA LEU A 2 -26.30 -72.45 28.38
C LEU A 2 -25.06 -71.72 27.83
N ILE A 3 -25.25 -70.91 26.78
CA ILE A 3 -24.41 -69.74 26.54
C ILE A 3 -25.35 -68.52 26.56
N ALA A 4 -25.36 -67.80 27.67
CA ALA A 4 -26.04 -66.53 27.81
C ALA A 4 -25.26 -65.47 27.04
N ASN A 5 -25.83 -64.93 25.96
CA ASN A 5 -25.26 -63.82 25.23
C ASN A 5 -25.84 -62.53 25.83
N ALA A 6 -25.08 -61.86 26.69
CA ALA A 6 -25.48 -60.60 27.29
C ALA A 6 -25.37 -59.49 26.23
N SER A 7 -26.50 -59.14 25.61
CA SER A 7 -26.62 -57.96 24.78
C SER A 7 -26.52 -56.71 25.68
N THR A 8 -25.31 -56.15 25.77
CA THR A 8 -25.10 -54.81 26.34
C THR A 8 -25.80 -53.80 25.43
N LEU A 9 -27.06 -53.49 25.73
CA LEU A 9 -27.77 -52.33 25.19
C LEU A 9 -26.98 -51.08 25.60
N ALA A 10 -26.23 -50.49 24.66
CA ALA A 10 -25.62 -49.20 24.85
C ALA A 10 -26.73 -48.19 25.15
N ARG A 11 -26.79 -47.72 26.41
CA ARG A 11 -27.74 -46.71 26.84
C ARG A 11 -27.46 -45.45 26.03
N VAL A 12 -28.36 -45.12 25.10
CA VAL A 12 -28.40 -43.80 24.49
C VAL A 12 -28.73 -42.82 25.62
N ARG A 13 -27.69 -42.22 26.20
CA ARG A 13 -27.85 -41.02 27.02
C ARG A 13 -28.33 -39.96 26.05
N GLY A 14 -29.62 -39.61 26.12
CA GLY A 14 -30.16 -38.51 25.33
C GLY A 14 -29.29 -37.28 25.56
N THR A 15 -28.56 -36.87 24.53
CA THR A 15 -27.90 -35.56 24.49
C THR A 15 -28.99 -34.55 24.77
N SER A 16 -28.93 -33.93 25.93
CA SER A 16 -29.96 -33.00 26.38
C SER A 16 -30.04 -31.84 25.38
N LEU A 17 -31.24 -31.26 25.19
CA LEU A 17 -31.40 -29.98 24.46
C LEU A 17 -30.41 -28.90 24.94
N ILE A 18 -29.95 -28.99 26.19
CA ILE A 18 -28.94 -28.10 26.76
C ILE A 18 -27.55 -28.28 26.17
N GLU A 19 -27.19 -29.49 25.74
CA GLU A 19 -25.87 -29.78 25.14
C GLU A 19 -25.78 -29.11 23.78
N VAL A 20 -26.83 -29.25 22.96
CA VAL A 20 -26.93 -28.56 21.67
C VAL A 20 -26.92 -27.04 21.88
N LEU A 21 -27.67 -26.52 22.86
CA LEU A 21 -27.67 -25.08 23.16
C LEU A 21 -26.27 -24.56 23.53
N ILE A 22 -25.53 -25.29 24.36
CA ILE A 22 -24.16 -24.94 24.73
C ILE A 22 -23.24 -24.99 23.50
N THR A 23 -23.34 -26.02 22.65
CA THR A 23 -22.53 -26.07 21.41
C THR A 23 -22.81 -24.88 20.50
N LEU A 24 -24.06 -24.47 20.35
CA LEU A 24 -24.43 -23.30 19.54
C LEU A 24 -23.89 -22.00 20.13
N ILE A 25 -23.89 -21.85 21.46
CA ILE A 25 -23.29 -20.68 22.13
C ILE A 25 -21.78 -20.64 21.89
N VAL A 26 -21.08 -21.76 22.07
CA VAL A 26 -19.63 -21.85 21.85
C VAL A 26 -19.29 -21.54 20.39
N LEU A 27 -20.05 -22.10 19.43
CA LEU A 27 -19.88 -21.82 18.01
C LEU A 27 -20.16 -20.35 17.67
N ALA A 28 -21.23 -19.77 18.22
CA ALA A 28 -21.56 -18.37 17.99
C ALA A 28 -20.42 -17.44 18.47
N VAL A 29 -19.87 -17.67 19.66
CA VAL A 29 -18.72 -16.92 20.17
C VAL A 29 -17.48 -17.12 19.29
N GLY A 30 -17.21 -18.35 18.86
CA GLY A 30 -16.09 -18.66 17.95
C GLY A 30 -16.19 -17.93 16.61
N LEU A 31 -17.37 -17.93 15.99
CA LEU A 31 -17.62 -17.25 14.71
C LEU A 31 -17.53 -15.73 14.82
N LEU A 32 -18.02 -15.15 15.91
CA LEU A 32 -17.84 -13.72 16.19
C LEU A 32 -16.35 -13.36 16.33
N GLY A 33 -15.56 -14.21 17.00
CA GLY A 33 -14.11 -14.06 17.10
C GLY A 33 -13.40 -14.07 15.73
N LEU A 34 -13.79 -14.98 14.85
CA LEU A 34 -13.27 -15.03 13.47
C LEU A 34 -13.67 -13.81 12.64
N GLY A 35 -14.91 -13.31 12.80
CA GLY A 35 -15.37 -12.09 12.14
C GLY A 35 -14.52 -10.87 12.49
N VAL A 36 -14.15 -10.73 13.77
CA VAL A 36 -13.24 -9.68 14.22
C VAL A 36 -11.84 -9.84 13.58
N LEU A 37 -11.31 -11.07 13.54
CA LEU A 37 -10.02 -11.34 12.91
C LEU A 37 -10.05 -10.99 11.41
N GLN A 38 -11.14 -11.29 10.71
CA GLN A 38 -11.31 -10.94 9.30
C GLN A 38 -11.18 -9.43 9.05
N VAL A 39 -11.84 -8.61 9.87
CA VAL A 39 -11.74 -7.14 9.77
C VAL A 39 -10.31 -6.67 10.03
N LYS A 40 -9.63 -7.25 11.03
CA LYS A 40 -8.23 -6.91 11.33
C LYS A 40 -7.28 -7.28 10.19
N MET A 41 -7.47 -8.43 9.57
CA MET A 41 -6.69 -8.86 8.41
C MET A 41 -6.90 -7.91 7.23
N GLN A 42 -8.13 -7.48 6.96
CA GLN A 42 -8.43 -6.54 5.89
C GLN A 42 -7.78 -5.16 6.13
N GLN A 43 -7.77 -4.67 7.38
CA GLN A 43 -7.05 -3.44 7.74
C GLN A 43 -5.54 -3.59 7.48
N ALA A 44 -4.94 -4.67 7.98
CA ALA A 44 -3.52 -4.93 7.77
C ALA A 44 -3.14 -5.07 6.29
N GLN A 45 -4.04 -5.61 5.47
CA GLN A 45 -3.85 -5.72 4.02
C GLN A 45 -3.81 -4.34 3.35
N VAL A 46 -4.70 -3.42 3.72
CA VAL A 46 -4.72 -2.06 3.17
C VAL A 46 -3.43 -1.31 3.51
N ASP A 47 -2.98 -1.39 4.77
CA ASP A 47 -1.73 -0.75 5.20
C ASP A 47 -0.52 -1.31 4.45
N SER A 48 -0.47 -2.64 4.30
CA SER A 48 0.60 -3.32 3.56
C SER A 48 0.60 -2.93 2.07
N TYR A 49 -0.58 -2.81 1.47
CA TYR A 49 -0.74 -2.39 0.08
C TYR A 49 -0.27 -0.95 -0.14
N GLN A 50 -0.65 -0.02 0.74
CA GLN A 50 -0.19 1.37 0.68
C GLN A 50 1.34 1.46 0.76
N ARG A 51 1.96 0.71 1.69
CA ARG A 51 3.41 0.68 1.82
C ARG A 51 4.11 0.09 0.60
N ALA A 52 3.56 -0.98 0.02
CA ALA A 52 4.10 -1.56 -1.20
C ALA A 52 4.06 -0.55 -2.36
N GLN A 53 2.94 0.17 -2.52
CA GLN A 53 2.80 1.20 -3.54
C GLN A 53 3.76 2.37 -3.33
N ALA A 54 4.00 2.78 -2.08
CA ALA A 54 5.00 3.80 -1.74
C ALA A 54 6.40 3.40 -2.24
N ILE A 55 6.80 2.15 -1.99
CA ILE A 55 8.11 1.63 -2.37
C ILE A 55 8.24 1.56 -3.89
N LEU A 56 7.18 1.16 -4.60
CA LEU A 56 7.19 1.13 -6.07
C LEU A 56 7.39 2.53 -6.65
N LEU A 57 6.67 3.54 -6.14
CA LEU A 57 6.82 4.93 -6.60
C LEU A 57 8.16 5.56 -6.19
N LEU A 58 8.72 5.16 -5.04
CA LEU A 58 10.06 5.59 -4.63
C LEU A 58 11.13 5.04 -5.58
N ASN A 59 11.04 3.76 -5.93
CA ASN A 59 11.96 3.15 -6.87
C ASN A 59 11.84 3.76 -8.28
N ASP A 60 10.62 3.99 -8.77
CA ASP A 60 10.39 4.66 -10.06
C ASP A 60 11.12 6.02 -10.12
N MET A 61 11.00 6.85 -9.09
CA MET A 61 11.70 8.14 -9.06
C MET A 61 13.22 7.99 -8.93
N THR A 62 13.68 7.02 -8.17
CA THR A 62 15.12 6.73 -8.02
C THR A 62 15.72 6.30 -9.36
N GLU A 63 15.01 5.47 -10.13
CA GLU A 63 15.41 5.03 -11.47
C GLU A 63 15.43 6.19 -12.47
N ARG A 64 14.45 7.09 -12.42
CA ARG A 64 14.42 8.32 -13.26
C ARG A 64 15.62 9.23 -12.98
N ILE A 65 15.93 9.47 -11.70
CA ILE A 65 17.11 10.25 -11.29
C ILE A 65 18.39 9.56 -11.76
N ALA A 66 18.47 8.23 -11.65
CA ALA A 66 19.62 7.47 -12.10
C ALA A 66 19.80 7.51 -13.64
N ALA A 67 18.71 7.46 -14.40
CA ALA A 67 18.72 7.57 -15.86
C ALA A 67 19.17 8.96 -16.35
N HIS A 68 18.89 10.00 -15.57
CA HIS A 68 19.25 11.39 -15.85
C HIS A 68 20.16 11.97 -14.76
N TYR A 69 21.23 11.26 -14.44
CA TYR A 69 22.13 11.59 -13.32
C TYR A 69 22.78 12.99 -13.47
N ASP A 70 23.05 13.40 -14.70
CA ASP A 70 23.64 14.70 -15.05
C ASP A 70 22.68 15.86 -14.73
N ALA A 71 21.39 15.60 -14.82
CA ALA A 71 20.32 16.52 -14.50
C ALA A 71 19.70 16.29 -13.12
N ALA A 72 20.31 15.46 -12.26
CA ALA A 72 19.84 15.16 -10.90
C ALA A 72 19.48 16.41 -10.05
N PRO A 73 20.23 17.55 -10.10
CA PRO A 73 19.85 18.76 -9.39
C PRO A 73 18.46 19.30 -9.74
N ALA A 74 17.96 19.08 -10.97
CA ALA A 74 16.67 19.58 -11.42
C ALA A 74 15.47 18.80 -10.86
N TYR A 75 15.71 17.61 -10.29
CA TYR A 75 14.68 16.82 -9.61
C TYR A 75 14.39 17.31 -8.19
N VAL A 76 15.31 18.06 -7.59
CA VAL A 76 15.24 18.50 -6.19
C VAL A 76 14.04 19.40 -5.99
N THR A 77 13.19 19.02 -5.03
CA THR A 77 12.00 19.79 -4.63
C THR A 77 12.15 20.40 -3.24
N GLY A 78 13.09 19.91 -2.44
CA GLY A 78 13.19 20.24 -1.02
C GLY A 78 12.03 19.63 -0.23
N THR A 79 11.80 20.15 0.97
CA THR A 79 10.75 19.64 1.89
C THR A 79 9.45 20.44 1.83
N THR A 80 9.44 21.58 1.12
CA THR A 80 8.30 22.51 1.09
C THR A 80 7.48 22.42 -0.19
N ASN A 81 8.05 21.86 -1.27
CA ASN A 81 7.39 21.74 -2.57
C ASN A 81 7.20 20.27 -2.94
N ALA A 82 6.56 19.50 -2.05
CA ALA A 82 6.28 18.10 -2.29
C ALA A 82 5.49 17.91 -3.60
N LEU A 83 5.81 16.84 -4.33
CA LEU A 83 5.07 16.41 -5.51
C LEU A 83 3.95 15.47 -5.07
N GLY A 84 2.82 15.49 -5.78
CA GLY A 84 1.66 14.66 -5.48
C GLY A 84 0.40 15.48 -5.24
N VAL A 85 -0.42 15.05 -4.28
CA VAL A 85 -1.75 15.65 -4.06
C VAL A 85 -1.63 17.12 -3.66
N GLY A 86 -2.34 18.01 -4.36
CA GLY A 86 -2.34 19.45 -4.05
C GLY A 86 -1.12 20.23 -4.55
N ASP A 87 -0.19 19.60 -5.28
CA ASP A 87 0.84 20.35 -6.00
C ASP A 87 0.26 21.14 -7.20
N GLY A 88 1.05 22.06 -7.75
CA GLY A 88 0.67 22.90 -8.90
C GLY A 88 0.97 22.28 -10.27
N LEU A 89 1.36 21.01 -10.35
CA LEU A 89 1.71 20.37 -11.62
C LEU A 89 0.46 19.93 -12.38
N PRO A 90 0.49 20.02 -13.73
CA PRO A 90 -0.63 19.61 -14.55
C PRO A 90 -0.88 18.10 -14.41
N THR A 91 -2.13 17.69 -14.66
CA THR A 91 -2.52 16.28 -14.67
C THR A 91 -2.10 15.56 -15.94
N ASP A 92 -2.01 16.28 -17.06
CA ASP A 92 -1.45 15.79 -18.31
C ASP A 92 -0.07 16.41 -18.53
N CYS A 93 0.93 15.55 -18.62
CA CYS A 93 2.32 15.94 -18.77
C CYS A 93 2.76 15.99 -20.24
N SER A 94 1.89 15.64 -21.20
CA SER A 94 2.17 15.54 -22.65
C SER A 94 2.87 16.77 -23.23
N GLY A 95 2.51 17.98 -22.79
CA GLY A 95 3.10 19.24 -23.20
C GLY A 95 4.41 19.63 -22.49
N THR A 96 4.87 18.84 -21.52
CA THR A 96 6.10 19.09 -20.77
C THR A 96 7.29 18.48 -21.51
N ALA A 97 8.35 19.29 -21.70
CA ALA A 97 9.58 18.84 -22.33
C ALA A 97 10.22 17.67 -21.59
N ALA A 98 10.73 16.70 -22.36
CA ALA A 98 11.39 15.49 -21.85
C ALA A 98 12.56 15.82 -20.91
N GLY A 99 12.80 14.92 -19.95
CA GLY A 99 13.80 15.08 -18.89
C GLY A 99 13.15 15.40 -17.53
N PRO A 100 13.88 16.05 -16.61
CA PRO A 100 13.47 16.14 -15.19
C PRO A 100 12.14 16.84 -14.94
N SER A 101 11.74 17.79 -15.78
CA SER A 101 10.42 18.43 -15.69
C SER A 101 9.29 17.46 -16.02
N ARG A 102 9.47 16.64 -17.06
CA ARG A 102 8.47 15.65 -17.48
C ARG A 102 8.37 14.53 -16.45
N ASP A 103 9.50 14.03 -15.98
CA ASP A 103 9.54 12.99 -14.96
C ASP A 103 8.88 13.41 -13.65
N ARG A 104 9.14 14.63 -13.16
CA ARG A 104 8.46 15.15 -11.97
C ARG A 104 6.95 15.26 -12.16
N CYS A 105 6.50 15.65 -13.36
CA CYS A 105 5.08 15.71 -13.68
C CYS A 105 4.46 14.31 -13.73
N ASP A 106 5.07 13.37 -14.45
CA ASP A 106 4.58 12.00 -14.58
C ASP A 106 4.53 11.33 -13.19
N TRP A 107 5.58 11.49 -12.38
CA TRP A 107 5.64 10.98 -11.01
C TRP A 107 4.60 11.63 -10.08
N SER A 108 4.41 12.96 -10.17
CA SER A 108 3.31 13.65 -9.47
C SER A 108 1.94 13.07 -9.86
N SER A 109 1.72 12.80 -11.15
CA SER A 109 0.47 12.20 -11.63
C SER A 109 0.27 10.78 -11.07
N ALA A 110 1.35 9.99 -10.98
CA ALA A 110 1.34 8.66 -10.39
C ALA A 110 1.06 8.70 -8.88
N LEU A 111 1.66 9.64 -8.14
CA LEU A 111 1.35 9.88 -6.72
C LEU A 111 -0.11 10.30 -6.52
N LYS A 112 -0.67 11.10 -7.44
CA LYS A 112 -2.09 11.44 -7.45
C LYS A 112 -2.99 10.25 -7.81
N GLY A 113 -2.44 9.13 -8.25
CA GLY A 113 -3.18 7.91 -8.58
C GLY A 113 -3.91 7.96 -9.92
N SER A 114 -3.44 8.76 -10.89
CA SER A 114 -4.08 8.96 -12.19
C SER A 114 -4.22 7.68 -13.04
N ALA A 115 -3.46 6.64 -12.70
CA ALA A 115 -3.45 5.36 -13.42
C ALA A 115 -4.76 4.56 -13.28
N GLU A 116 -5.54 4.80 -12.22
CA GLU A 116 -6.83 4.14 -12.00
C GLU A 116 -7.83 5.18 -11.48
N THR A 117 -9.01 5.26 -12.09
CA THR A 117 -10.06 6.21 -11.69
C THR A 117 -11.36 5.50 -11.38
N LEU A 118 -11.93 5.80 -10.22
CA LEU A 118 -13.24 5.34 -9.80
C LEU A 118 -14.25 6.48 -9.96
N THR A 119 -15.43 6.16 -10.49
CA THR A 119 -16.54 7.11 -10.54
C THR A 119 -17.37 6.98 -9.26
N VAL A 120 -17.27 7.98 -8.38
CA VAL A 120 -18.03 8.04 -7.12
C VAL A 120 -19.01 9.21 -7.21
N GLY A 121 -20.31 8.93 -7.14
CA GLY A 121 -21.34 9.97 -7.22
C GLY A 121 -21.35 10.74 -8.55
N GLY A 122 -20.95 10.10 -9.65
CA GLY A 122 -20.89 10.72 -10.99
C GLY A 122 -19.62 11.53 -11.27
N ALA A 123 -18.68 11.60 -10.33
CA ALA A 123 -17.39 12.27 -10.51
C ALA A 123 -16.23 11.26 -10.52
N ALA A 124 -15.29 11.40 -11.44
CA ALA A 124 -14.05 10.63 -11.45
C ALA A 124 -13.17 11.04 -10.26
N ARG A 125 -12.61 10.03 -9.60
CA ARG A 125 -11.67 10.14 -8.48
C ARG A 125 -10.52 9.19 -8.72
N ASN A 126 -9.31 9.68 -8.54
CA ASN A 126 -8.13 8.84 -8.65
C ASN A 126 -8.09 7.82 -7.50
N ALA A 127 -7.73 6.59 -7.82
CA ALA A 127 -7.68 5.47 -6.90
C ALA A 127 -6.42 4.60 -7.11
N GLY A 128 -5.56 4.96 -8.07
CA GLY A 128 -4.36 4.19 -8.44
C GLY A 128 -3.17 4.37 -7.50
N ALA A 129 -3.31 5.09 -6.39
CA ALA A 129 -2.22 5.36 -5.46
C ALA A 129 -2.70 5.45 -4.00
N MET A 130 -1.75 5.68 -3.10
CA MET A 130 -2.03 5.92 -1.68
C MET A 130 -2.90 7.16 -1.50
N ILE A 131 -3.66 7.18 -0.40
CA ILE A 131 -4.46 8.35 -0.01
C ILE A 131 -3.49 9.46 0.35
N ASP A 132 -3.69 10.64 -0.25
CA ASP A 132 -2.88 11.83 0.03
C ASP A 132 -1.38 11.58 -0.12
N ALA A 133 -0.96 10.98 -1.24
CA ALA A 133 0.43 10.66 -1.47
C ALA A 133 1.26 11.91 -1.81
N HIS A 134 2.43 12.00 -1.18
CA HIS A 134 3.42 13.06 -1.39
C HIS A 134 4.82 12.47 -1.50
N GLY A 135 5.67 13.09 -2.30
CA GLY A 135 7.07 12.71 -2.44
C GLY A 135 7.99 13.92 -2.58
N CYS A 136 9.20 13.83 -2.04
CA CYS A 136 10.14 14.96 -1.98
C CYS A 136 11.55 14.50 -2.33
N VAL A 137 12.19 15.14 -3.30
CA VAL A 137 13.61 14.90 -3.56
C VAL A 137 14.45 15.95 -2.84
N VAL A 138 15.32 15.50 -1.96
CA VAL A 138 16.23 16.34 -1.17
C VAL A 138 17.69 16.00 -1.44
N VAL A 139 18.54 17.03 -1.43
CA VAL A 139 19.99 16.84 -1.52
C VAL A 139 20.54 16.55 -0.13
N LYS A 140 21.21 15.41 0.03
CA LYS A 140 21.96 15.05 1.24
C LYS A 140 23.42 15.50 1.16
N GLN A 141 23.98 15.46 -0.04
CA GLN A 141 25.32 15.93 -0.33
C GLN A 141 25.32 16.66 -1.66
N VAL A 142 25.84 17.88 -1.66
CA VAL A 142 26.04 18.65 -2.90
C VAL A 142 27.28 18.10 -3.61
N PRO A 143 27.26 17.94 -4.95
CA PRO A 143 28.46 17.56 -5.70
C PRO A 143 29.62 18.50 -5.41
N ASN A 144 30.83 17.95 -5.23
CA ASN A 144 32.06 18.75 -5.12
C ASN A 144 32.82 18.73 -6.45
N SER A 145 32.91 19.90 -7.09
CA SER A 145 33.58 20.08 -8.38
C SER A 145 35.05 20.50 -8.28
N ALA A 146 35.67 20.41 -7.09
CA ALA A 146 37.07 20.72 -6.90
C ALA A 146 37.98 19.76 -7.70
N ALA A 147 39.00 20.32 -8.35
CA ALA A 147 39.93 19.55 -9.19
C ALA A 147 40.60 18.41 -8.38
N GLY A 148 40.52 17.19 -8.89
CA GLY A 148 41.10 16.00 -8.26
C GLY A 148 40.22 15.32 -7.20
N ILE A 149 39.00 15.81 -6.95
CA ILE A 149 38.04 15.18 -6.03
C ILE A 149 36.88 14.58 -6.84
N CYS A 150 36.60 13.29 -6.64
CA CYS A 150 35.40 12.64 -7.16
C CYS A 150 34.39 12.44 -6.01
N ALA A 151 33.55 13.44 -5.77
CA ALA A 151 32.48 13.35 -4.79
C ALA A 151 31.14 13.72 -5.45
N PRO A 152 30.33 12.72 -5.87
CA PRO A 152 29.06 12.95 -6.53
C PRO A 152 28.01 13.51 -5.56
N GLY A 153 26.95 14.10 -6.10
CA GLY A 153 25.79 14.50 -5.30
C GLY A 153 25.05 13.27 -4.78
N ILE A 154 24.56 13.34 -3.54
CA ILE A 154 23.68 12.31 -2.96
C ILE A 154 22.29 12.90 -2.85
N TYR A 155 21.33 12.25 -3.49
CA TYR A 155 19.92 12.63 -3.52
C TYR A 155 19.11 11.57 -2.78
N GLN A 156 18.17 12.01 -1.97
CA GLN A 156 17.19 11.15 -1.31
C GLN A 156 15.80 11.51 -1.85
N VAL A 157 15.06 10.50 -2.26
CA VAL A 157 13.61 10.57 -2.56
C VAL A 157 12.80 10.34 -1.29
#